data_AF-A0A2R6WD65-F1
#
_entry.id   AF-A0A2R6WD65-F1
#
_cell.length_a   1.000
_cell.length_b   1.000
_cell.length_c   1.000
_cell.angle_alpha   90.00
_cell.angle_beta   90.00
_cell.angle_gamma   90.00
#
_symmetry.space_group_name_H-M   'P 1'
#
loop_
_entity.id
_entity.type
_entity.pdbx_description
1 polymer ?
#
loop_
_entity_poly.entity_id
_entity_poly.type
_entity_poly.pdbx_seq_one_letter_code
_entity_poly.pdbx_strand_id
1 'polypeptide(L)'
;MRAAGGAEEKMLSIFFSRIGWPAALPNNEKDLFVKKVMEAKRKALGKFALAGSLPLRPGLEQFIDEVLEAEVPLVVISAYYKEGEELGRLLVEKLGAERAQKIRIVDEDVVVNSFYGQLVLGEGVSSGADEQLAAAASRAVAAEKQRLAEEVASMLKLSVEVDTSYVQISKKAIAALRAGSEIAERGVDRCILMASGHSGAQAAQKIGMPCVVVRSSVTTRGEFPGAKAALDGYGPGAVTLPRLLKLLQ
;
A
#
# COMPACT_ATOMS: atom_id res chain seq x y z
N MET A 1 -17.19 3.71 -11.58
CA MET A 1 -15.72 3.58 -11.57
C MET A 1 -15.36 2.40 -10.67
N ARG A 2 -14.72 1.34 -11.19
CA ARG A 2 -14.28 0.20 -10.35
C ARG A 2 -12.97 0.61 -9.67
N ALA A 3 -13.06 1.25 -8.50
CA ALA A 3 -11.90 1.54 -7.68
C ALA A 3 -11.31 0.21 -7.18
N ALA A 4 -10.27 -0.28 -7.84
CA ALA A 4 -9.52 -1.44 -7.39
C ALA A 4 -8.53 -0.98 -6.31
N GLY A 5 -8.93 -1.11 -5.05
CA GLY A 5 -8.04 -0.96 -3.90
C GLY A 5 -8.68 -0.27 -2.71
N GLY A 6 -8.60 -0.92 -1.54
CA GLY A 6 -8.65 -0.19 -0.27
C GLY A 6 -9.40 -0.88 0.87
N ALA A 7 -10.44 -1.67 0.60
CA ALA A 7 -11.27 -2.21 1.67
C ALA A 7 -11.70 -3.65 1.37
N GLU A 8 -10.80 -4.62 1.62
CA GLU A 8 -11.09 -6.05 1.45
C GLU A 8 -12.32 -6.49 2.26
N GLU A 9 -12.47 -5.95 3.48
CA GLU A 9 -13.65 -6.15 4.32
C GLU A 9 -14.93 -5.63 3.65
N LYS A 10 -14.89 -4.43 3.07
CA LYS A 10 -16.03 -3.85 2.34
C LYS A 10 -16.37 -4.66 1.09
N MET A 11 -15.36 -5.17 0.39
CA MET A 11 -15.57 -6.07 -0.75
C MET A 11 -16.26 -7.36 -0.33
N LEU A 12 -15.88 -7.95 0.80
CA LEU A 12 -16.57 -9.12 1.35
C LEU A 12 -18.02 -8.79 1.72
N SER A 13 -18.26 -7.67 2.39
CA SER A 13 -19.62 -7.24 2.73
C SER A 13 -20.50 -7.01 1.50
N ILE A 14 -19.97 -6.38 0.45
CA ILE A 14 -20.68 -6.18 -0.83
C ILE A 14 -20.95 -7.52 -1.51
N PHE A 15 -19.95 -8.41 -1.54
CA PHE A 15 -20.07 -9.73 -2.14
C PHE A 15 -21.20 -10.54 -1.48
N PHE A 16 -21.17 -10.71 -0.16
CA PHE A 16 -22.20 -11.45 0.57
C PHE A 16 -23.57 -10.76 0.54
N SER A 17 -23.61 -9.42 0.47
CA SER A 17 -24.88 -8.71 0.29
C SER A 17 -25.49 -8.94 -1.10
N ARG A 18 -24.66 -9.24 -2.11
CA ARG A 18 -25.13 -9.52 -3.47
C ARG A 18 -25.49 -10.99 -3.70
N ILE A 19 -24.69 -11.91 -3.17
CA ILE A 19 -24.89 -13.35 -3.39
C ILE A 19 -25.72 -14.03 -2.31
N GLY A 20 -25.96 -13.36 -1.18
CA GLY A 20 -26.60 -13.90 0.02
C GLY A 20 -25.59 -14.18 1.13
N TRP A 21 -25.99 -13.85 2.35
CA TRP A 21 -25.23 -14.19 3.56
C TRP A 21 -25.51 -15.65 3.96
N PRO A 22 -24.59 -16.32 4.67
CA PRO A 22 -24.83 -17.67 5.18
C PRO A 22 -26.11 -17.73 6.02
N ALA A 23 -26.98 -18.72 5.75
CA ALA A 23 -28.32 -18.79 6.36
C ALA A 23 -28.30 -18.89 7.91
N ALA A 24 -27.24 -19.44 8.48
CA ALA A 24 -27.06 -19.56 9.93
C ALA A 24 -26.47 -18.30 10.59
N LEU A 25 -26.18 -17.24 9.82
CA LEU A 25 -25.52 -16.03 10.33
C LEU A 25 -26.56 -14.96 10.71
N PRO A 26 -26.66 -14.59 11.99
CA PRO A 26 -27.50 -13.48 12.42
C PRO A 26 -27.07 -12.14 11.81
N ASN A 27 -28.02 -11.23 11.57
CA ASN A 27 -27.73 -9.92 10.96
C ASN A 27 -26.75 -9.07 11.78
N ASN A 28 -26.77 -9.19 13.11
CA ASN A 28 -25.87 -8.49 14.03
C ASN A 28 -24.45 -9.09 14.10
N GLU A 29 -24.20 -10.24 13.46
CA GLU A 29 -22.90 -10.92 13.47
C GLU A 29 -22.12 -10.79 12.15
N LYS A 30 -22.67 -10.08 11.16
CA LYS A 30 -22.06 -9.92 9.83
C LYS A 30 -20.64 -9.35 9.89
N ASP A 31 -20.42 -8.32 10.70
CA ASP A 31 -19.09 -7.70 10.85
C ASP A 31 -18.09 -8.64 11.52
N LEU A 32 -18.54 -9.39 12.53
CA LEU A 32 -17.71 -10.39 13.20
C LEU A 32 -17.34 -11.52 12.23
N PHE A 33 -18.27 -11.95 11.38
CA PHE A 33 -18.02 -12.93 10.34
C PHE A 33 -16.96 -12.45 9.35
N VAL A 34 -17.07 -11.22 8.85
CA VAL A 34 -16.06 -10.63 7.95
C VAL A 34 -14.68 -10.62 8.61
N LYS A 35 -14.57 -10.20 9.87
CA LYS A 35 -13.30 -10.23 10.62
C LYS A 35 -12.72 -11.65 10.74
N LYS A 36 -13.55 -12.65 11.04
CA LYS A 36 -13.13 -14.06 11.11
C LYS A 36 -12.64 -14.58 9.75
N VAL A 37 -13.31 -14.22 8.65
CA VAL A 37 -12.86 -14.58 7.30
C VAL A 37 -11.51 -13.95 6.99
N MET A 38 -11.31 -12.67 7.34
CA MET A 38 -10.04 -11.98 7.16
C MET A 38 -8.90 -12.60 7.98
N GLU A 39 -9.17 -12.98 9.22
CA GLU A 39 -8.21 -13.68 10.08
C GLU A 39 -7.85 -15.07 9.51
N ALA A 40 -8.85 -15.84 9.08
CA ALA A 40 -8.64 -17.14 8.46
C ALA A 40 -7.81 -17.03 7.16
N LYS A 41 -8.11 -16.03 6.31
CA LYS A 41 -7.31 -15.70 5.13
C LYS A 41 -5.87 -15.41 5.50
N ARG A 42 -5.62 -14.56 6.51
CA ARG A 42 -4.26 -14.21 6.96
C ARG A 42 -3.49 -15.44 7.42
N LYS A 43 -4.12 -16.27 8.26
CA LYS A 43 -3.51 -17.51 8.76
C LYS A 43 -3.17 -18.49 7.63
N ALA A 44 -4.06 -18.63 6.66
CA ALA A 44 -3.83 -19.47 5.49
C ALA A 44 -2.67 -18.92 4.62
N LEU A 45 -2.64 -17.60 4.40
CA LEU A 45 -1.60 -16.94 3.63
C LEU A 45 -0.22 -17.09 4.29
N GLY A 46 -0.12 -16.88 5.61
CA GLY A 46 1.11 -17.07 6.36
C GLY A 46 1.64 -18.51 6.27
N LYS A 47 0.77 -19.51 6.43
CA LYS A 47 1.14 -20.93 6.22
C LYS A 47 1.63 -21.21 4.80
N PHE A 48 0.93 -20.67 3.80
CA PHE A 48 1.30 -20.84 2.40
C PHE A 48 2.65 -20.19 2.07
N ALA A 49 2.92 -19.03 2.68
CA ALA A 49 4.17 -18.32 2.55
C ALA A 49 5.33 -19.11 3.16
N LEU A 50 5.20 -19.54 4.42
CA LEU A 50 6.20 -20.36 5.13
C LEU A 50 6.52 -21.68 4.42
N ALA A 51 5.55 -22.26 3.71
CA ALA A 51 5.75 -23.45 2.89
C ALA A 51 6.57 -23.18 1.60
N GLY A 52 7.12 -21.98 1.40
CA GLY A 52 7.93 -21.60 0.24
C GLY A 52 7.15 -21.55 -1.08
N SER A 53 5.83 -21.70 -1.02
CA SER A 53 4.96 -21.96 -2.19
C SER A 53 4.54 -20.70 -2.95
N LEU A 54 4.95 -19.51 -2.50
CA LEU A 54 4.67 -18.24 -3.20
C LEU A 54 5.60 -18.07 -4.41
N PRO A 55 5.13 -18.18 -5.66
CA PRO A 55 5.99 -18.00 -6.81
C PRO A 55 6.40 -16.53 -6.95
N LEU A 56 7.66 -16.29 -7.31
CA LEU A 56 8.09 -14.99 -7.80
C LEU A 56 7.50 -14.75 -9.19
N ARG A 57 7.33 -13.48 -9.56
CA ARG A 57 6.88 -13.16 -10.92
C ARG A 57 7.97 -13.52 -11.93
N PRO A 58 7.63 -14.12 -13.08
CA PRO A 58 8.59 -14.37 -14.14
C PRO A 58 9.34 -13.08 -14.52
N GLY A 59 10.67 -13.17 -14.67
CA GLY A 59 11.53 -12.04 -15.03
C GLY A 59 11.97 -11.16 -13.85
N LEU A 60 11.40 -11.34 -12.64
CA LEU A 60 11.72 -10.48 -11.50
C LEU A 60 13.17 -10.62 -11.04
N GLU A 61 13.68 -11.86 -10.97
CA GLU A 61 15.05 -12.11 -10.51
C GLU A 61 16.06 -11.48 -11.47
N GLN A 62 15.87 -11.65 -12.79
CA GLN A 62 16.73 -11.04 -13.81
C GLN A 62 16.69 -9.51 -13.75
N PHE A 63 15.52 -8.93 -13.48
CA PHE A 63 15.38 -7.49 -13.30
C PHE A 63 16.11 -7.00 -12.05
N ILE A 64 16.04 -7.74 -10.94
CA ILE A 64 16.77 -7.39 -9.72
C ILE A 64 18.27 -7.46 -9.97
N ASP A 65 18.75 -8.49 -10.67
CA ASP A 65 20.16 -8.60 -11.05
C ASP A 65 20.60 -7.40 -11.88
N GLU A 66 19.83 -7.01 -12.91
CA GLU A 66 20.07 -5.82 -13.73
C GLU A 66 20.19 -4.54 -12.89
N VAL A 67 19.31 -4.36 -11.89
CA VAL A 67 19.29 -3.19 -11.00
C VAL A 67 20.51 -3.19 -10.07
N LEU A 68 20.86 -4.35 -9.51
CA LEU A 68 21.98 -4.48 -8.57
C LEU A 68 23.34 -4.35 -9.28
N GLU A 69 23.48 -4.90 -10.49
CA GLU A 69 24.68 -4.72 -11.34
C GLU A 69 24.89 -3.27 -11.76
N ALA A 70 23.82 -2.52 -11.97
CA ALA A 70 23.87 -1.09 -12.26
C ALA A 70 24.06 -0.19 -11.01
N GLU A 71 24.27 -0.79 -9.83
CA GLU A 71 24.45 -0.12 -8.55
C GLU A 71 23.29 0.83 -8.19
N VAL A 72 22.08 0.52 -8.66
CA VAL A 72 20.86 1.29 -8.35
C VAL A 72 20.28 0.79 -7.02
N PRO A 73 20.05 1.67 -6.02
CA PRO A 73 19.45 1.26 -4.75
C PRO A 73 18.06 0.65 -4.94
N LEU A 74 17.86 -0.57 -4.45
CA LEU A 74 16.58 -1.26 -4.49
C LEU A 74 15.97 -1.31 -3.08
N VAL A 75 14.76 -0.76 -2.96
CA VAL A 75 14.01 -0.70 -1.70
C VAL A 75 12.67 -1.42 -1.85
N VAL A 76 12.37 -2.33 -0.93
CA VAL A 76 11.08 -3.03 -0.83
C VAL A 76 10.26 -2.39 0.29
N ILE A 77 9.07 -1.89 -0.04
CA ILE A 77 8.20 -1.19 0.91
C ILE A 77 7.05 -2.10 1.32
N SER A 78 7.05 -2.52 2.59
CA SER A 78 6.02 -3.36 3.20
C SER A 78 5.09 -2.61 4.16
N ALA A 79 5.54 -1.48 4.71
CA ALA A 79 4.92 -0.76 5.83
C ALA A 79 3.48 -0.25 5.63
N TYR A 80 2.98 -0.12 4.40
CA TYR A 80 1.64 0.42 4.15
C TYR A 80 0.57 -0.66 3.91
N TYR A 81 0.91 -1.94 4.12
CA TYR A 81 -0.03 -3.05 4.09
C TYR A 81 0.12 -3.91 5.35
N LYS A 82 -0.99 -4.19 6.05
CA LYS A 82 -0.99 -4.89 7.35
C LYS A 82 -0.26 -6.24 7.32
N GLU A 83 -0.43 -7.00 6.24
CA GLU A 83 0.21 -8.30 6.03
C GLU A 83 1.54 -8.20 5.25
N GLY A 84 1.96 -6.98 4.89
CA GLY A 84 3.07 -6.74 3.97
C GLY A 84 4.44 -7.03 4.58
N GLU A 85 4.60 -6.92 5.90
CA GLU A 85 5.92 -6.98 6.54
C GLU A 85 6.50 -8.38 6.64
N GLU A 86 5.76 -9.31 7.23
CA GLU A 86 6.17 -10.71 7.35
C GLU A 86 6.38 -11.32 5.96
N LEU A 87 5.45 -11.05 5.03
CA LEU A 87 5.55 -11.53 3.66
C LEU A 87 6.69 -10.86 2.89
N GLY A 88 6.92 -9.57 3.11
CA GLY A 88 7.97 -8.81 2.45
C GLY A 88 9.35 -9.38 2.78
N ARG A 89 9.65 -9.61 4.06
CA ARG A 89 10.92 -10.23 4.49
C ARG A 89 11.11 -11.61 3.89
N LEU A 90 10.10 -12.47 4.00
CA LEU A 90 10.16 -13.84 3.47
C LEU A 90 10.36 -13.88 1.95
N LEU A 91 9.72 -12.97 1.21
CA LEU A 91 9.90 -12.87 -0.24
C LEU A 91 11.30 -12.38 -0.62
N VAL A 92 11.88 -11.46 0.17
CA VAL A 92 13.26 -11.01 -0.02
C VAL A 92 14.25 -12.12 0.29
N GLU A 93 14.05 -12.88 1.36
CA GLU A 93 14.86 -14.07 1.69
C GLU A 93 14.82 -15.10 0.55
N LYS A 94 13.65 -15.28 -0.08
CA LYS A 94 13.47 -16.20 -1.21
C LYS A 94 14.27 -15.80 -2.45
N LEU A 95 14.65 -14.52 -2.61
CA LEU A 95 15.51 -14.06 -3.71
C LEU A 95 16.96 -14.56 -3.58
N GLY A 96 17.31 -15.16 -2.44
CA GLY A 96 18.65 -15.64 -2.13
C GLY A 96 19.45 -14.63 -1.30
N ALA A 97 20.36 -15.15 -0.49
CA ALA A 97 21.10 -14.37 0.50
C ALA A 97 21.91 -13.22 -0.11
N GLU A 98 22.49 -13.41 -1.29
CA GLU A 98 23.30 -12.38 -1.96
C GLU A 98 22.46 -11.16 -2.35
N ARG A 99 21.28 -11.38 -2.96
CA ARG A 99 20.36 -10.30 -3.33
C ARG A 99 19.77 -9.64 -2.09
N ALA A 100 19.36 -10.46 -1.11
CA ALA A 100 18.74 -9.99 0.12
C ALA A 100 19.63 -8.99 0.88
N GLN A 101 20.95 -9.22 0.92
CA GLN A 101 21.89 -8.29 1.57
C GLN A 101 21.98 -6.92 0.90
N LYS A 102 21.68 -6.83 -0.40
CA LYS A 102 21.72 -5.59 -1.18
C LYS A 102 20.36 -4.87 -1.24
N ILE A 103 19.28 -5.54 -0.83
CA ILE A 103 17.91 -5.01 -0.83
C ILE A 103 17.59 -4.42 0.54
N ARG A 104 17.14 -3.16 0.57
CA ARG A 104 16.68 -2.51 1.81
C ARG A 104 15.17 -2.69 1.97
N ILE A 105 14.69 -2.99 3.18
CA ILE A 105 13.26 -3.17 3.47
C ILE A 105 12.75 -2.00 4.32
N VAL A 106 11.62 -1.42 3.94
CA VAL A 106 10.89 -0.38 4.70
C VAL A 106 9.66 -1.03 5.34
N ASP A 107 9.76 -1.34 6.62
CA ASP A 107 8.64 -1.77 7.48
C ASP A 107 8.12 -0.61 8.36
N GLU A 108 7.10 -0.87 9.17
CA GLU A 108 6.45 0.15 10.00
C GLU A 108 7.41 0.79 11.00
N ASP A 109 8.35 0.04 11.59
CA ASP A 109 9.37 0.60 12.48
C ASP A 109 10.26 1.60 11.76
N VAL A 110 10.74 1.24 10.56
CA VAL A 110 11.54 2.16 9.76
C VAL A 110 10.75 3.39 9.33
N VAL A 111 9.45 3.24 9.02
CA VAL A 111 8.60 4.40 8.71
C VAL A 111 8.45 5.29 9.92
N VAL A 112 8.11 4.76 11.10
CA VAL A 112 7.95 5.54 12.34
C VAL A 112 9.23 6.31 12.68
N ASN A 113 10.39 5.68 12.47
CA ASN A 113 11.69 6.28 12.75
C ASN A 113 12.23 7.20 11.64
N SER A 114 11.59 7.25 10.47
CA SER A 114 11.97 8.15 9.36
C SER A 114 11.66 9.62 9.68
N PHE A 115 12.38 10.56 9.05
CA PHE A 115 12.18 12.00 9.32
C PHE A 115 10.73 12.42 9.07
N TYR A 116 10.17 12.00 7.93
CA TYR A 116 8.77 12.29 7.62
C TYR A 116 7.78 11.53 8.51
N GLY A 117 8.10 10.30 8.89
CA GLY A 117 7.28 9.50 9.80
C GLY A 117 7.16 10.13 11.18
N GLN A 118 8.27 10.59 11.75
CA GLN A 118 8.26 11.31 13.03
C GLN A 118 7.38 12.57 12.95
N LEU A 119 7.46 13.32 11.83
CA LEU A 119 6.68 14.54 11.62
C LEU A 119 5.16 14.29 11.46
N VAL A 120 4.76 13.18 10.83
CA VAL A 120 3.36 12.95 10.43
C VAL A 120 2.63 11.94 11.31
N LEU A 121 3.36 10.99 11.89
CA LEU A 121 2.83 9.96 12.79
C LEU A 121 2.95 10.38 14.26
N GLY A 122 3.74 11.41 14.59
CA GLY A 122 3.78 12.04 15.92
C GLY A 122 4.42 11.16 17.00
N GLU A 123 5.18 10.13 16.62
CA GLU A 123 5.79 9.19 17.56
C GLU A 123 7.30 9.46 17.81
N GLY A 124 7.89 10.46 17.14
CA GLY A 124 9.31 10.79 17.25
C GLY A 124 9.60 12.13 17.93
N VAL A 125 10.17 12.05 19.14
CA VAL A 125 10.75 13.12 19.97
C VAL A 125 9.75 14.16 20.50
N SER A 126 9.31 13.91 21.75
CA SER A 126 8.49 14.75 22.62
C SER A 126 7.01 14.86 22.23
N SER A 127 6.20 13.88 22.66
CA SER A 127 4.76 14.03 22.78
C SER A 127 4.41 15.09 23.85
N GLY A 128 4.52 16.36 23.48
CA GLY A 128 4.10 17.50 24.30
C GLY A 128 2.58 17.61 24.34
N ALA A 129 2.05 18.32 25.33
CA ALA A 129 0.61 18.59 25.46
C ALA A 129 0.01 19.23 24.19
N ASP A 130 0.79 20.03 23.48
CA ASP A 130 0.38 20.71 22.25
C ASP A 130 0.13 19.75 21.09
N GLU A 131 0.85 18.63 21.02
CA GLU A 131 0.69 17.63 19.95
C GLU A 131 -0.52 16.72 20.21
N GLN A 132 -0.77 16.38 21.47
CA GLN A 132 -2.01 15.72 21.88
C GLN A 132 -3.24 16.61 21.59
N LEU A 133 -3.11 17.92 21.82
CA LEU A 133 -4.13 18.90 21.49
C LEU A 133 -4.34 19.03 19.97
N ALA A 134 -3.27 19.06 19.17
CA ALA A 134 -3.35 19.10 17.71
C ALA A 134 -3.99 17.84 17.11
N ALA A 135 -3.66 16.66 17.65
CA ALA A 135 -4.27 15.39 17.27
C ALA A 135 -5.75 15.31 17.68
N ALA A 136 -6.11 15.82 18.87
CA ALA A 136 -7.50 15.93 19.30
C ALA A 136 -8.30 16.93 18.46
N ALA A 137 -7.73 18.10 18.16
CA ALA A 137 -8.34 19.11 17.30
C ALA A 137 -8.55 18.59 15.88
N SER A 138 -7.55 17.90 15.31
CA SER A 138 -7.67 17.28 13.98
C SER A 138 -8.78 16.21 13.93
N ARG A 139 -8.91 15.40 15.00
CA ARG A 139 -10.01 14.43 15.13
C ARG A 139 -11.37 15.11 15.25
N ALA A 140 -11.47 16.18 16.03
CA ALA A 140 -12.71 16.96 16.17
C ALA A 140 -13.11 17.62 14.83
N VAL A 141 -12.16 18.20 14.10
CA VAL A 141 -12.39 18.78 12.76
C VAL A 141 -12.82 17.69 11.77
N ALA A 142 -12.21 16.50 11.81
CA ALA A 142 -12.61 15.39 10.95
C ALA A 142 -14.03 14.90 11.26
N ALA A 143 -14.38 14.81 12.55
CA ALA A 143 -15.74 14.45 12.99
C ALA A 143 -16.78 15.49 12.54
N GLU A 144 -16.45 16.78 12.62
CA GLU A 144 -17.35 17.84 12.19
C GLU A 144 -17.50 17.90 10.66
N LYS A 145 -16.41 17.69 9.92
CA LYS A 145 -16.46 17.52 8.46
C LYS A 145 -17.32 16.31 8.08
N GLN A 146 -17.25 15.22 8.84
CA GLN A 146 -18.10 14.05 8.62
C GLN A 146 -19.57 14.37 8.87
N ARG A 147 -19.89 15.06 9.98
CA ARG A 147 -21.25 15.51 10.30
C ARG A 147 -21.85 16.36 9.19
N LEU A 148 -21.09 17.35 8.70
CA LEU A 148 -21.52 18.20 7.59
C LEU A 148 -21.69 17.42 6.28
N ALA A 149 -20.78 16.48 5.99
CA ALA A 149 -20.90 15.62 4.83
C ALA A 149 -22.16 14.74 4.89
N GLU A 150 -22.48 14.17 6.05
CA GLU A 150 -23.71 13.39 6.27
C GLU A 150 -24.98 14.24 6.16
N GLU A 151 -24.97 15.46 6.67
CA GLU A 151 -26.08 16.40 6.58
C GLU A 151 -26.36 16.79 5.12
N VAL A 152 -25.32 17.15 4.36
CA VAL A 152 -25.41 17.45 2.93
C VAL A 152 -25.85 16.22 2.14
N ALA A 153 -25.33 15.03 2.48
CA ALA A 153 -25.70 13.78 1.85
C ALA A 153 -27.20 13.46 2.07
N SER A 154 -27.70 13.66 3.29
CA SER A 154 -29.12 13.51 3.64
C SER A 154 -30.00 14.46 2.82
N MET A 155 -29.62 15.73 2.70
CA MET A 155 -30.32 16.71 1.84
C MET A 155 -30.36 16.30 0.37
N LEU A 156 -29.28 15.68 -0.11
CA LEU A 156 -29.14 15.23 -1.50
C LEU A 156 -29.68 13.81 -1.74
N LYS A 157 -30.24 13.13 -0.72
CA LYS A 157 -30.61 11.70 -0.74
C LYS A 157 -29.46 10.78 -1.19
N LEU A 158 -28.23 11.18 -0.88
CA LEU A 158 -27.03 10.41 -1.11
C LEU A 158 -26.57 9.80 0.21
N SER A 159 -25.95 8.62 0.16
CA SER A 159 -25.19 8.10 1.27
C SER A 159 -23.72 8.47 1.07
N VAL A 160 -23.16 9.30 1.94
CA VAL A 160 -21.72 9.62 1.94
C VAL A 160 -21.10 9.01 3.19
N GLU A 161 -20.47 7.84 3.02
CA GLU A 161 -19.46 7.38 3.98
C GLU A 161 -18.14 8.03 3.57
N VAL A 162 -17.61 8.98 4.36
CA VAL A 162 -16.22 9.41 4.18
C VAL A 162 -15.35 8.31 4.73
N ASP A 163 -14.77 7.55 3.82
CA ASP A 163 -13.88 6.45 4.15
C ASP A 163 -12.57 6.99 4.75
N THR A 164 -12.55 7.13 6.08
CA THR A 164 -11.36 7.53 6.84
C THR A 164 -10.25 6.47 6.73
N SER A 165 -10.58 5.20 6.42
CA SER A 165 -9.59 4.15 6.21
C SER A 165 -8.74 4.43 4.98
N TYR A 166 -9.34 4.97 3.92
CA TYR A 166 -8.61 5.39 2.71
C TYR A 166 -7.64 6.55 3.00
N VAL A 167 -8.05 7.51 3.82
CA VAL A 167 -7.18 8.62 4.25
C VAL A 167 -6.00 8.08 5.07
N GLN A 168 -6.23 7.10 5.94
CA GLN A 168 -5.17 6.47 6.74
C GLN A 168 -4.21 5.64 5.87
N ILE A 169 -4.73 4.82 4.95
CA ILE A 169 -3.90 4.06 3.99
C ILE A 169 -3.07 5.00 3.13
N SER A 170 -3.67 6.10 2.66
CA SER A 170 -2.95 7.11 1.88
C SER A 170 -1.85 7.79 2.69
N LYS A 171 -2.06 8.08 3.98
CA LYS A 171 -1.03 8.68 4.85
C LYS A 171 0.11 7.69 5.11
N LYS A 172 -0.20 6.44 5.48
CA LYS A 172 0.80 5.38 5.68
C LYS A 172 1.61 5.13 4.40
N ALA A 173 0.95 5.07 3.24
CA ALA A 173 1.64 4.91 1.96
C ALA A 173 2.57 6.09 1.66
N ILE A 174 2.14 7.34 1.88
CA ILE A 174 2.99 8.51 1.69
C ILE A 174 4.22 8.47 2.61
N ALA A 175 4.02 8.18 3.89
CA ALA A 175 5.11 8.08 4.86
C ALA A 175 6.10 6.97 4.48
N ALA A 176 5.58 5.81 4.07
CA ALA A 176 6.40 4.68 3.63
C ALA A 176 7.22 4.98 2.36
N LEU A 177 6.63 5.69 1.39
CA LEU A 177 7.36 6.10 0.18
C LEU A 177 8.47 7.12 0.48
N ARG A 178 8.21 8.05 1.40
CA ARG A 178 9.23 9.02 1.83
C ARG A 178 10.35 8.36 2.62
N ALA A 179 10.01 7.48 3.57
CA ALA A 179 10.98 6.64 4.28
C ALA A 179 11.83 5.82 3.29
N GLY A 180 11.21 5.23 2.25
CA GLY A 180 11.94 4.51 1.21
C GLY A 180 12.94 5.38 0.44
N SER A 181 12.58 6.64 0.17
CA SER A 181 13.47 7.63 -0.46
C SER A 181 14.63 8.02 0.46
N GLU A 182 14.35 8.23 1.75
CA GLU A 182 15.35 8.54 2.78
C GLU A 182 16.35 7.39 2.92
N ILE A 183 15.86 6.15 3.03
CA ILE A 183 16.70 4.96 3.05
C ILE A 183 17.49 4.81 1.76
N ALA A 184 16.92 5.14 0.60
CA ALA A 184 17.67 5.10 -0.65
C ALA A 184 18.74 6.20 -0.75
N GLU A 185 18.75 7.17 0.17
CA GLU A 185 19.61 8.36 0.17
C GLU A 185 19.43 9.18 -1.12
N ARG A 186 18.19 9.22 -1.63
CA ARG A 186 17.81 9.95 -2.86
C ARG A 186 16.61 10.85 -2.60
N GLY A 187 16.50 11.90 -3.41
CA GLY A 187 15.28 12.70 -3.49
C GLY A 187 14.13 11.90 -4.10
N VAL A 188 12.90 12.24 -3.69
CA VAL A 188 11.66 11.57 -4.14
C VAL A 188 11.49 11.62 -5.66
N ASP A 189 11.95 12.72 -6.27
CA ASP A 189 11.98 12.96 -7.72
C ASP A 189 12.98 12.08 -8.47
N ARG A 190 13.97 11.52 -7.76
CA ARG A 190 14.99 10.60 -8.30
C ARG A 190 14.70 9.13 -8.01
N CYS A 191 13.56 8.83 -7.41
CA CYS A 191 13.07 7.47 -7.16
C CYS A 191 11.93 7.13 -8.12
N ILE A 192 11.79 5.85 -8.46
CA ILE A 192 10.62 5.36 -9.21
C ILE A 192 9.92 4.33 -8.35
N LEU A 193 8.64 4.56 -8.06
CA LEU A 193 7.79 3.56 -7.43
C LEU A 193 7.31 2.54 -8.47
N MET A 194 7.65 1.28 -8.26
CA MET A 194 6.95 0.16 -8.89
C MET A 194 5.76 -0.27 -8.03
N ALA A 195 4.55 0.12 -8.42
CA ALA A 195 3.32 -0.18 -7.70
C ALA A 195 2.59 -1.39 -8.30
N SER A 196 1.82 -2.11 -7.49
CA SER A 196 0.94 -3.20 -7.94
C SER A 196 -0.53 -2.77 -8.11
N GLY A 197 -0.89 -1.57 -7.67
CA GLY A 197 -2.27 -1.09 -7.65
C GLY A 197 -2.41 0.42 -7.39
N HIS A 198 -3.65 0.86 -7.20
CA HIS A 198 -4.03 2.27 -7.19
C HIS A 198 -3.50 3.06 -5.98
N SER A 199 -3.49 2.47 -4.78
CA SER A 199 -3.10 3.16 -3.54
C SER A 199 -1.65 3.67 -3.58
N GLY A 200 -0.71 2.80 -4.00
CA GLY A 200 0.70 3.18 -4.16
C GLY A 200 0.88 4.24 -5.24
N ALA A 201 0.23 4.08 -6.41
CA ALA A 201 0.33 5.04 -7.50
C ALA A 201 -0.19 6.44 -7.13
N GLN A 202 -1.30 6.51 -6.39
CA GLN A 202 -1.84 7.79 -5.92
C GLN A 202 -0.95 8.43 -4.85
N ALA A 203 -0.40 7.63 -3.92
CA ALA A 203 0.53 8.13 -2.92
C ALA A 203 1.79 8.72 -3.56
N ALA A 204 2.36 8.03 -4.56
CA ALA A 204 3.50 8.50 -5.34
C ALA A 204 3.19 9.82 -6.06
N GLN A 205 2.04 9.91 -6.72
CA GLN A 205 1.60 11.13 -7.38
C GLN A 205 1.52 12.32 -6.41
N LYS A 206 0.99 12.12 -5.20
CA LYS A 206 0.86 13.19 -4.18
C LYS A 206 2.20 13.75 -3.70
N ILE A 207 3.27 12.96 -3.76
CA ILE A 207 4.61 13.39 -3.36
C ILE A 207 5.52 13.73 -4.55
N GLY A 208 5.02 13.65 -5.77
CA GLY A 208 5.81 13.88 -6.99
C GLY A 208 6.80 12.77 -7.32
N MET A 209 6.62 11.56 -6.77
CA MET A 209 7.44 10.40 -7.10
C MET A 209 6.94 9.79 -8.42
N PRO A 210 7.80 9.67 -9.46
CA PRO A 210 7.49 8.89 -10.65
C PRO A 210 7.01 7.47 -10.30
N CYS A 211 5.93 7.02 -10.91
CA CYS A 211 5.35 5.69 -10.63
C CYS A 211 5.09 4.91 -11.91
N VAL A 212 5.42 3.62 -11.88
CA VAL A 212 5.03 2.62 -12.88
C VAL A 212 4.20 1.56 -12.19
N VAL A 213 3.06 1.19 -12.78
CA VAL A 213 2.25 0.09 -12.25
C VAL A 213 2.59 -1.20 -12.99
N VAL A 214 2.96 -2.23 -12.24
CA VAL A 214 3.16 -3.59 -12.76
C VAL A 214 1.88 -4.38 -12.57
N ARG A 215 1.13 -4.54 -13.66
CA ARG A 215 -0.19 -5.18 -13.63
C ARG A 215 -0.08 -6.66 -13.27
N SER A 216 -1.10 -7.14 -12.56
CA SER A 216 -1.37 -8.57 -12.33
C SER A 216 -2.60 -8.97 -13.14
N SER A 217 -2.96 -10.25 -13.08
CA SER A 217 -4.22 -10.75 -13.64
C SER A 217 -5.45 -10.05 -13.06
N VAL A 218 -5.39 -9.59 -11.81
CA VAL A 218 -6.50 -8.89 -11.15
C VAL A 218 -6.52 -7.39 -11.42
N THR A 219 -5.40 -6.80 -11.86
CA THR A 219 -5.30 -5.37 -12.19
C THR A 219 -5.17 -5.08 -13.68
N THR A 220 -5.32 -6.09 -14.55
CA THR A 220 -5.16 -5.96 -16.01
C THR A 220 -6.07 -4.88 -16.62
N ARG A 221 -7.31 -4.76 -16.10
CA ARG A 221 -8.31 -3.77 -16.54
C ARG A 221 -8.41 -2.54 -15.61
N GLY A 222 -7.45 -2.39 -14.70
CA GLY A 222 -7.38 -1.23 -13.80
C GLY A 222 -6.87 0.00 -14.53
N GLU A 223 -7.36 1.17 -14.12
CA GLU A 223 -6.85 2.47 -14.58
C GLU A 223 -5.99 3.11 -13.48
N PHE A 224 -4.85 3.68 -13.88
CA PHE A 224 -3.85 4.24 -12.98
C PHE A 224 -3.47 5.67 -13.39
N PRO A 225 -4.39 6.65 -13.24
CA PRO A 225 -4.18 8.02 -13.74
C PRO A 225 -2.99 8.76 -13.11
N GLY A 226 -2.45 8.27 -11.99
CA GLY A 226 -1.24 8.81 -11.35
C GLY A 226 0.07 8.13 -11.75
N ALA A 227 0.03 7.06 -12.56
CA ALA A 227 1.23 6.35 -13.00
C ALA A 227 1.68 6.84 -14.39
N LYS A 228 2.99 6.96 -14.60
CA LYS A 228 3.58 7.29 -15.91
C LYS A 228 3.37 6.16 -16.93
N ALA A 229 3.29 4.91 -16.47
CA ALA A 229 3.03 3.75 -17.31
C ALA A 229 2.39 2.61 -16.51
N ALA A 230 1.66 1.73 -17.20
CA ALA A 230 1.20 0.45 -16.68
C ALA A 230 1.74 -0.68 -17.58
N LEU A 231 2.51 -1.60 -16.99
CA LEU A 231 3.28 -2.62 -17.70
C LEU A 231 2.91 -4.03 -17.23
N ASP A 232 3.05 -5.01 -18.12
CA ASP A 232 2.71 -6.41 -17.85
C ASP A 232 3.97 -7.23 -17.55
N GLY A 233 4.38 -7.27 -16.29
CA GLY A 233 5.50 -8.10 -15.83
C GLY A 233 6.89 -7.49 -16.09
N TYR A 234 7.89 -8.37 -16.21
CA TYR A 234 9.31 -8.02 -16.28
C TYR A 234 9.95 -8.57 -17.56
N GLY A 235 10.99 -7.88 -18.04
CA GLY A 235 11.76 -8.27 -19.23
C GLY A 235 11.42 -7.46 -20.49
N PRO A 236 11.88 -7.91 -21.66
CA PRO A 236 11.73 -7.18 -22.93
C PRO A 236 10.27 -6.81 -23.23
N GLY A 237 10.03 -5.53 -23.55
CA GLY A 237 8.68 -5.01 -23.79
C GLY A 237 7.86 -4.69 -22.53
N ALA A 238 8.34 -5.07 -21.35
CA ALA A 238 7.72 -4.82 -20.06
C ALA A 238 8.63 -3.92 -19.18
N VAL A 239 8.82 -4.28 -17.90
CA VAL A 239 9.73 -3.58 -16.97
C VAL A 239 11.18 -3.98 -17.26
N THR A 240 12.02 -2.98 -17.54
CA THR A 240 13.49 -3.08 -17.62
C THR A 240 14.10 -1.80 -17.07
N LEU A 241 15.34 -1.88 -16.55
CA LEU A 241 16.01 -0.69 -16.00
C LEU A 241 16.15 0.45 -17.03
N PRO A 242 16.59 0.25 -18.29
CA PRO A 242 16.66 1.31 -19.28
C PRO A 242 15.33 2.02 -19.54
N ARG A 243 14.22 1.27 -19.48
CA ARG A 243 12.88 1.86 -19.65
C ARG A 243 12.48 2.70 -18.45
N LEU A 244 12.79 2.23 -17.24
CA LEU A 244 12.55 2.96 -16.01
C LEU A 244 13.35 4.27 -15.97
N LEU A 245 14.63 4.26 -16.34
CA LEU A 245 15.47 5.45 -16.36
C LEU A 245 14.96 6.54 -17.33
N LYS A 246 14.39 6.15 -18.48
CA LYS A 246 13.76 7.10 -19.42
C LYS A 246 12.55 7.82 -18.82
N LEU A 247 11.95 7.28 -17.76
CA LEU A 247 10.81 7.90 -17.07
C LEU A 247 11.24 8.87 -15.97
N LEU A 248 12.54 8.98 -15.66
CA LEU A 248 13.10 9.99 -14.74
C LEU A 248 13.53 11.27 -15.45
N GLN A 249 13.68 11.23 -16.77
CA GLN A 249 13.95 12.38 -17.63
C GLN A 249 12.67 13.18 -17.89
#